data_AF-A0A969QAB2-F1
#
_entry.id   AF-A0A969QAB2-F1
#
_cell.length_a   1.000
_cell.length_b   1.000
_cell.length_c   1.000
_cell.angle_alpha   90.00
_cell.angle_beta   90.00
_cell.angle_gamma   90.00
#
_symmetry.space_group_name_H-M   'P 1'
#
loop_
_entity.id
_entity.type
_entity.pdbx_description
1 polymer ?
#
loop_
_entity_poly.entity_id
_entity_poly.type
_entity_poly.pdbx_seq_one_letter_code
_entity_poly.pdbx_strand_id
1 'polypeptide(L)'
;MIVLLDSNILALLVEPDDEKLSDEEKLAKESYQCTKWFYQLLSKGAYVTSSDLCDYEIRRELIRINSKSVRELDKLRDVIEFQKVTFAVLEKAAALWAEARDRSQSNKVKENIDVDCILAAHWCLLKEEYPARQVIIATKNIKDFQRVAECSIWQNITYL
;
A
#
# COMPACT_ATOMS: atom_id res chain seq x y z
N MET A 1 10.35 -10.98 -5.83
CA MET A 1 10.17 -9.72 -5.07
C MET A 1 8.78 -9.73 -4.43
N ILE A 2 8.65 -9.21 -3.21
CA ILE A 2 7.37 -8.98 -2.53
C ILE A 2 7.13 -7.47 -2.47
N VAL A 3 5.98 -7.00 -2.94
CA VAL A 3 5.61 -5.58 -2.96
C VAL A 3 4.35 -5.37 -2.14
N LEU A 4 4.45 -4.62 -1.04
CA LEU A 4 3.31 -4.22 -0.22
C LEU A 4 2.78 -2.87 -0.73
N LEU A 5 1.51 -2.81 -1.10
CA LEU A 5 0.86 -1.58 -1.56
C LEU A 5 0.29 -0.81 -0.37
N ASP A 6 0.72 0.45 -0.24
CA ASP A 6 0.10 1.45 0.62
C ASP A 6 -1.31 1.82 0.11
N SER A 7 -2.18 2.29 1.02
CA SER A 7 -3.51 2.85 0.74
C SER A 7 -3.50 3.86 -0.39
N ASN A 8 -2.49 4.73 -0.48
CA ASN A 8 -2.42 5.72 -1.55
C ASN A 8 -2.16 5.11 -2.95
N ILE A 9 -1.56 3.92 -3.01
CA ILE A 9 -1.39 3.16 -4.25
C ILE A 9 -2.67 2.42 -4.60
N LEU A 10 -3.33 1.82 -3.61
CA LEU A 10 -4.64 1.22 -3.81
C LEU A 10 -5.64 2.25 -4.38
N ALA A 11 -5.63 3.48 -3.87
CA ALA A 11 -6.48 4.56 -4.36
C ALA A 11 -6.28 4.86 -5.86
N LEU A 12 -5.04 4.77 -6.37
CA LEU A 12 -4.74 4.91 -7.80
C LEU A 12 -5.26 3.72 -8.61
N LEU A 13 -5.11 2.49 -8.10
CA LEU A 13 -5.52 1.26 -8.79
C LEU A 13 -7.04 1.09 -8.90
N VAL A 14 -7.80 1.70 -7.98
CA VAL A 14 -9.27 1.62 -7.97
C VAL A 14 -9.94 2.86 -8.55
N GLU A 15 -9.17 3.80 -9.10
CA GLU A 15 -9.71 4.90 -9.89
C GLU A 15 -10.34 4.30 -11.16
N PRO A 16 -11.63 4.59 -11.46
CA PRO A 16 -12.28 4.01 -12.61
C PRO A 16 -11.69 4.60 -13.89
N ASP A 17 -11.57 3.74 -14.91
CA ASP A 17 -11.20 4.21 -16.25
C ASP A 17 -12.26 5.17 -16.78
N ASP A 18 -11.80 6.29 -17.33
CA ASP A 18 -12.66 7.21 -18.06
C ASP A 18 -12.68 6.78 -19.53
N GLU A 19 -13.75 6.07 -19.91
CA GLU A 19 -13.96 5.56 -21.26
C GLU A 19 -13.98 6.67 -22.33
N LYS A 20 -14.20 7.93 -21.93
CA LYS A 20 -14.28 9.07 -22.86
C LYS A 20 -12.92 9.65 -23.24
N LEU A 21 -11.87 9.30 -22.49
CA LEU A 21 -10.53 9.81 -22.77
C LEU A 21 -9.88 9.04 -23.93
N SER A 22 -9.17 9.78 -24.77
CA SER A 22 -8.26 9.21 -25.77
C SER A 22 -7.11 8.44 -25.11
N ASP A 23 -6.41 7.62 -25.88
CA ASP A 23 -5.28 6.83 -25.37
C ASP A 23 -4.14 7.72 -24.85
N GLU A 24 -3.90 8.87 -25.49
CA GLU A 24 -2.90 9.85 -25.04
C GLU A 24 -3.28 10.48 -23.69
N GLU A 25 -4.55 10.84 -23.51
CA GLU A 25 -5.06 11.40 -22.26
C GLU A 25 -5.04 10.38 -21.13
N LYS A 26 -5.36 9.10 -21.42
CA LYS A 26 -5.22 8.01 -20.45
C LYS A 26 -3.77 7.83 -20.03
N LEU A 27 -2.83 7.85 -20.99
CA LEU A 27 -1.41 7.72 -20.69
C LEU A 27 -0.90 8.85 -19.78
N ALA A 28 -1.50 10.04 -19.83
CA ALA A 28 -1.13 11.14 -18.93
C ALA A 28 -1.64 10.95 -17.49
N LYS A 29 -2.62 10.08 -17.24
CA LYS A 29 -3.17 9.85 -15.89
C LYS A 29 -2.25 9.01 -15.02
N GLU A 30 -2.04 9.47 -13.78
CA GLU A 30 -1.25 8.75 -12.78
C GLU A 30 -1.83 7.37 -12.46
N SER A 31 -3.15 7.25 -12.33
CA SER A 31 -3.85 5.98 -12.10
C SER A 31 -3.62 4.98 -13.22
N TYR A 32 -3.70 5.42 -14.48
CA TYR A 32 -3.41 4.56 -15.63
C TYR A 32 -1.95 4.06 -15.62
N GLN A 33 -0.99 4.94 -15.32
CA GLN A 33 0.42 4.56 -15.19
C GLN A 33 0.65 3.59 -14.03
N CYS A 34 -0.05 3.80 -12.90
CA CYS A 34 0.01 2.92 -11.74
C CYS A 34 -0.55 1.54 -12.08
N THR A 35 -1.70 1.46 -12.76
CA THR A 35 -2.30 0.21 -13.22
C THR A 35 -1.37 -0.55 -14.16
N LYS A 36 -0.74 0.15 -15.12
CA LYS A 36 0.25 -0.45 -16.02
C LYS A 36 1.46 -1.00 -15.26
N TRP A 37 2.01 -0.23 -14.33
CA TRP A 37 3.11 -0.65 -13.45
C TRP A 37 2.75 -1.89 -12.63
N PHE A 38 1.55 -1.90 -12.02
CA PHE A 38 1.05 -3.01 -11.23
C PHE A 38 0.98 -4.31 -12.05
N TYR A 39 0.37 -4.28 -13.24
CA TYR A 39 0.32 -5.47 -14.10
C TYR A 39 1.69 -5.87 -14.68
N GLN A 40 2.61 -4.92 -14.86
CA GLN A 40 3.99 -5.24 -15.22
C GLN A 40 4.72 -6.00 -14.10
N LEU A 41 4.50 -5.63 -12.83
CA LEU A 41 5.04 -6.37 -11.69
C LEU A 41 4.46 -7.79 -11.62
N LEU A 42 3.13 -7.92 -11.73
CA LEU A 42 2.46 -9.22 -11.70
C LEU A 42 2.95 -10.13 -12.84
N SER A 43 3.03 -9.62 -14.08
CA SER A 43 3.46 -10.43 -15.24
C SER A 43 4.92 -10.90 -15.14
N LYS A 44 5.75 -10.23 -14.35
CA LYS A 44 7.13 -10.65 -14.05
C LYS A 44 7.25 -11.56 -12.83
N GLY A 45 6.13 -11.90 -12.18
CA GLY A 45 6.09 -12.79 -11.03
C GLY A 45 6.39 -12.12 -9.68
N ALA A 46 6.22 -10.80 -9.56
CA ALA A 46 6.20 -10.17 -8.25
C ALA A 46 5.00 -10.66 -7.45
N TYR A 47 5.23 -10.98 -6.17
CA TYR A 47 4.14 -11.19 -5.23
C TYR A 47 3.70 -9.82 -4.71
N VAL A 48 2.61 -9.31 -5.26
CA VAL A 48 2.03 -8.02 -4.86
C VAL A 48 0.92 -8.28 -3.86
N THR A 49 0.92 -7.55 -2.75
CA THR A 49 -0.06 -7.71 -1.66
C THR A 49 -0.32 -6.36 -0.99
N SER A 50 -1.35 -6.26 -0.15
CA SER A 50 -1.60 -5.09 0.71
C SER A 50 -2.11 -5.54 2.07
N SER A 51 -2.52 -4.63 2.95
CA SER A 51 -3.12 -4.95 4.26
C SER A 51 -4.65 -4.79 4.23
N ASP A 52 -5.38 -5.61 4.98
CA ASP A 52 -6.81 -5.39 5.26
C ASP A 52 -7.09 -3.97 5.80
N LEU A 53 -6.14 -3.37 6.51
CA LEU A 53 -6.28 -2.01 7.04
C LEU A 53 -6.13 -0.93 5.95
N CYS A 54 -5.32 -1.18 4.92
CA CYS A 54 -5.23 -0.30 3.76
C CYS A 54 -6.53 -0.35 2.95
N ASP A 55 -7.11 -1.55 2.75
CA ASP A 55 -8.46 -1.68 2.17
C ASP A 55 -9.49 -0.90 3.00
N TYR A 56 -9.53 -1.12 4.32
CA TYR A 56 -10.47 -0.40 5.19
C TYR A 56 -10.35 1.12 5.05
N GLU A 57 -9.11 1.64 5.04
CA GLU A 57 -8.85 3.07 4.94
C GLU A 57 -9.38 3.69 3.65
N ILE A 58 -9.16 3.04 2.51
CA ILE A 58 -9.70 3.55 1.24
C ILE A 58 -11.19 3.28 1.12
N ARG A 59 -11.65 2.11 1.58
CA ARG A 59 -13.06 1.67 1.46
C ARG A 59 -13.99 2.60 2.23
N ARG A 60 -13.63 3.01 3.46
CA ARG A 60 -14.46 3.95 4.24
C ARG A 60 -14.62 5.29 3.53
N GLU A 61 -13.57 5.75 2.84
CA GLU A 61 -13.60 7.03 2.12
C GLU A 61 -14.42 6.91 0.83
N LEU A 62 -14.23 5.82 0.07
CA LEU A 62 -15.03 5.54 -1.12
C LEU A 62 -16.53 5.39 -0.80
N ILE A 63 -16.87 4.74 0.32
CA ILE A 63 -18.25 4.65 0.81
C ILE A 63 -18.79 6.04 1.20
N ARG A 64 -17.99 6.84 1.93
CA ARG A 64 -18.37 8.19 2.38
C ARG A 64 -18.77 9.09 1.21
N ILE A 65 -18.06 8.98 0.08
CA ILE A 65 -18.34 9.76 -1.14
C ILE A 65 -19.28 9.04 -2.12
N ASN A 66 -19.84 7.88 -1.76
CA ASN A 66 -20.69 7.05 -2.61
C ASN A 66 -20.05 6.72 -3.98
N SER A 67 -18.75 6.42 -3.99
CA SER A 67 -17.99 6.12 -5.20
C SER A 67 -18.27 4.70 -5.72
N LYS A 68 -18.35 4.56 -7.05
CA LYS A 68 -18.40 3.25 -7.71
C LYS A 68 -17.09 2.47 -7.62
N SER A 69 -15.97 3.13 -7.29
CA SER A 69 -14.65 2.52 -7.09
C SER A 69 -14.61 1.44 -6.01
N VAL A 70 -15.61 1.38 -5.11
CA VAL A 70 -15.73 0.25 -4.16
C VAL A 70 -15.75 -1.09 -4.91
N ARG A 71 -16.38 -1.15 -6.10
CA ARG A 71 -16.40 -2.36 -6.92
C ARG A 71 -15.04 -2.69 -7.53
N GLU A 72 -14.25 -1.68 -7.89
CA GLU A 72 -12.89 -1.89 -8.39
C GLU A 72 -11.96 -2.39 -7.27
N LEU A 73 -12.17 -1.89 -6.04
CA LEU A 73 -11.50 -2.44 -4.86
C LEU A 73 -11.89 -3.90 -4.59
N ASP A 74 -13.16 -4.26 -4.76
CA ASP A 74 -13.61 -5.65 -4.62
C ASP A 74 -12.94 -6.56 -5.66
N LYS A 75 -12.85 -6.13 -6.92
CA LYS A 75 -12.12 -6.87 -7.97
C LYS A 75 -10.63 -6.99 -7.66
N LEU A 76 -10.00 -5.97 -7.07
CA LEU A 76 -8.57 -6.01 -6.74
C LEU A 76 -8.26 -7.15 -5.74
N ARG A 77 -9.20 -7.48 -4.85
CA ARG A 77 -9.08 -8.62 -3.92
C ARG A 77 -9.10 -9.99 -4.62
N ASP A 78 -9.64 -10.07 -5.83
CA ASP A 78 -9.57 -11.28 -6.65
C ASP A 78 -8.21 -11.43 -7.37
N VAL A 79 -7.41 -10.36 -7.41
CA VAL A 79 -6.11 -10.32 -8.10
C VAL A 79 -4.93 -10.45 -7.15
N ILE A 80 -5.00 -9.82 -5.97
CA ILE A 80 -3.94 -9.85 -4.96
C ILE A 80 -4.47 -10.20 -3.58
N GLU A 81 -3.59 -10.75 -2.75
CA GLU A 81 -3.90 -11.00 -1.36
C GLU A 81 -3.89 -9.70 -0.54
N PHE A 82 -4.88 -9.56 0.34
CA PHE A 82 -4.89 -8.59 1.42
C PHE A 82 -4.53 -9.32 2.72
N GLN A 83 -3.38 -8.97 3.29
CA GLN A 83 -2.83 -9.58 4.48
C GLN A 83 -3.72 -9.28 5.68
N LYS A 84 -4.10 -10.34 6.39
CA LYS A 84 -4.92 -10.26 7.59
C LYS A 84 -4.16 -9.61 8.73
N VAL A 85 -4.77 -8.63 9.39
CA VAL A 85 -4.22 -8.06 10.62
C VAL A 85 -4.44 -9.04 11.77
N THR A 86 -3.39 -9.79 12.11
CA THR A 86 -3.36 -10.73 13.23
C THR A 86 -2.88 -10.05 14.52
N PHE A 87 -3.01 -10.73 15.66
CA PHE A 87 -2.44 -10.23 16.91
C PHE A 87 -0.93 -9.98 16.82
N ALA A 88 -0.17 -10.86 16.16
CA ALA A 88 1.27 -10.65 15.96
C ALA A 88 1.58 -9.37 15.16
N VAL A 89 0.75 -9.05 14.15
CA VAL A 89 0.87 -7.79 13.40
C VAL A 89 0.60 -6.60 14.33
N LEU A 90 -0.46 -6.67 15.15
CA LEU A 90 -0.82 -5.59 16.08
C LEU A 90 0.26 -5.38 17.16
N GLU A 91 0.83 -6.44 17.71
CA GLU A 91 1.92 -6.38 18.68
C GLU A 91 3.17 -5.71 18.07
N LYS A 92 3.56 -6.13 16.87
CA LYS A 92 4.68 -5.52 16.15
C LYS A 92 4.40 -4.05 15.81
N ALA A 93 3.19 -3.72 15.37
CA ALA A 93 2.79 -2.36 15.05
C ALA A 93 2.82 -1.44 16.29
N ALA A 94 2.37 -1.94 17.44
CA ALA A 94 2.41 -1.20 18.70
C ALA A 94 3.85 -0.88 19.13
N ALA A 95 4.78 -1.85 18.96
CA ALA A 95 6.19 -1.62 19.22
C ALA A 95 6.79 -0.55 18.29
N LEU A 96 6.53 -0.65 16.98
CA LEU A 96 6.99 0.34 15.99
C LEU A 96 6.46 1.75 16.30
N TRP A 97 5.18 1.86 16.67
CA TRP A 97 4.54 3.11 17.05
C TRP A 97 5.16 3.74 18.30
N ALA A 98 5.50 2.91 19.30
CA ALA A 98 6.15 3.37 20.53
C ALA A 98 7.57 3.87 20.24
N GLU A 99 8.36 3.10 19.49
CA GLU A 99 9.71 3.50 19.08
C GLU A 99 9.72 4.79 18.27
N ALA A 100 8.76 4.96 17.35
CA ALA A 100 8.65 6.18 16.55
C ALA A 100 8.40 7.42 17.43
N ARG A 101 7.58 7.29 18.48
CA ARG A 101 7.30 8.36 19.44
C ARG A 101 8.50 8.72 20.29
N ASP A 102 9.18 7.73 20.84
CA ASP A 102 10.37 7.96 21.67
C ASP A 102 11.47 8.71 20.90
N ARG A 103 11.56 8.48 19.59
CA ARG A 103 12.52 9.15 18.70
C ARG A 103 12.06 10.52 18.20
N SER A 104 10.77 10.86 18.29
CA SER A 104 10.23 12.14 17.82
C SER A 104 10.06 13.14 18.98
N GLN A 105 10.99 14.09 19.14
CA GLN A 105 10.92 15.17 20.14
C GLN A 105 9.84 16.26 19.88
N SER A 106 8.78 15.98 19.12
CA SER A 106 7.82 17.03 18.75
C SER A 106 6.37 16.55 18.74
N ASN A 107 5.64 17.09 19.71
CA ASN A 107 4.19 17.17 19.80
C ASN A 107 3.51 17.46 18.45
N LYS A 108 2.92 16.43 17.85
CA LYS A 108 1.65 16.50 17.09
C LYS A 108 1.17 15.06 16.89
N VAL A 109 0.68 14.48 17.97
CA VAL A 109 0.07 13.14 17.94
C VAL A 109 -1.21 13.23 17.11
N LYS A 110 -1.23 12.64 15.91
CA LYS A 110 -2.46 12.07 15.39
C LYS A 110 -2.82 10.92 16.33
N GLU A 111 -3.91 11.06 17.08
CA GLU A 111 -4.40 10.12 18.10
C GLU A 111 -4.94 8.80 17.50
N ASN A 112 -4.94 8.66 16.18
CA ASN A 112 -5.53 7.51 15.49
C ASN A 112 -4.58 6.30 15.41
N ILE A 113 -5.18 5.12 15.24
CA ILE A 113 -4.49 3.90 14.78
C ILE A 113 -3.68 4.27 13.54
N ASP A 114 -2.37 4.12 13.65
CA ASP A 114 -1.45 4.46 12.58
C ASP A 114 -1.40 3.31 11.58
N VAL A 115 -2.19 3.41 10.52
CA VAL A 115 -2.25 2.42 9.43
C VAL A 115 -0.84 2.17 8.86
N ASP A 116 0.00 3.21 8.83
CA ASP A 116 1.38 3.10 8.36
C ASP A 116 2.21 2.19 9.27
N CYS A 117 2.01 2.26 10.60
CA CYS A 117 2.66 1.33 11.54
C CYS A 117 2.20 -0.13 11.35
N ILE A 118 0.92 -0.35 11.01
CA ILE A 118 0.40 -1.69 10.73
C ILE A 118 0.97 -2.24 9.41
N LEU A 119 1.06 -1.41 8.36
CA LEU A 119 1.67 -1.81 7.10
C LEU A 119 3.18 -2.07 7.26
N ALA A 120 3.88 -1.26 8.05
CA ALA A 120 5.28 -1.48 8.41
C ALA A 120 5.46 -2.78 9.22
N ALA A 121 4.52 -3.12 10.12
CA ALA A 121 4.54 -4.39 10.84
C ALA A 121 4.38 -5.59 9.90
N HIS A 122 3.46 -5.52 8.94
CA HIS A 122 3.36 -6.54 7.89
C HIS A 122 4.66 -6.69 7.10
N TRP A 123 5.29 -5.57 6.73
CA TRP A 123 6.58 -5.59 6.06
C TRP A 123 7.65 -6.30 6.91
N CYS A 124 7.75 -5.99 8.22
CA CYS A 124 8.71 -6.63 9.11
C CYS A 124 8.51 -8.15 9.16
N LEU A 125 7.27 -8.60 9.37
CA LEU A 125 6.95 -10.02 9.50
C LEU A 125 7.21 -10.78 8.19
N LEU A 126 6.84 -10.20 7.05
CA LEU A 126 7.17 -10.79 5.73
C LEU A 126 8.67 -10.83 5.48
N LYS A 127 9.42 -9.83 5.94
CA LYS A 127 10.88 -9.82 5.81
C LYS A 127 11.54 -10.89 6.70
N GLU A 128 11.00 -11.12 7.90
CA GLU A 128 11.41 -12.18 8.81
C GLU A 128 11.09 -13.57 8.22
N GLU A 129 9.90 -13.74 7.62
CA GLU A 129 9.47 -15.00 6.99
C GLU A 129 10.23 -15.31 5.69
N TYR A 130 10.54 -14.29 4.88
CA TYR A 130 11.23 -14.43 3.59
C TYR A 130 12.54 -13.62 3.54
N PRO A 131 13.56 -13.95 4.35
CA PRO A 131 14.76 -13.13 4.51
C PRO A 131 15.57 -12.95 3.20
N ALA A 132 15.56 -13.97 2.34
CA ALA A 132 16.24 -13.96 1.04
C ALA A 132 15.47 -13.21 -0.07
N ARG A 133 14.20 -12.85 0.17
CA ARG A 133 13.41 -12.05 -0.79
C ARG A 133 13.54 -10.57 -0.45
N GLN A 134 13.56 -9.74 -1.50
CA GLN A 134 13.27 -8.32 -1.35
C GLN A 134 11.81 -8.16 -0.98
N VAL A 135 11.55 -7.40 0.08
CA VAL A 135 10.23 -7.00 0.54
C VAL A 135 10.24 -5.47 0.56
N ILE A 136 9.34 -4.82 -0.17
CA ILE A 136 9.33 -3.37 -0.32
C ILE A 136 7.92 -2.80 -0.22
N ILE A 137 7.75 -1.69 0.49
CA ILE A 137 6.50 -0.93 0.49
C ILE A 137 6.50 0.04 -0.70
N ALA A 138 5.49 -0.07 -1.55
CA ALA A 138 5.18 0.89 -2.60
C ALA A 138 4.26 1.98 -2.04
N THR A 139 4.68 3.24 -2.14
CA THR A 139 3.96 4.39 -1.59
C THR A 139 4.12 5.62 -2.49
N LYS A 140 3.32 6.67 -2.26
CA LYS A 140 3.57 8.03 -2.74
C LYS A 140 4.37 8.88 -1.75
N ASN A 141 4.52 8.44 -0.50
CA ASN A 141 5.20 9.20 0.55
C ASN A 141 6.16 8.31 1.36
N ILE A 142 7.42 8.25 0.93
CA ILE A 142 8.46 7.47 1.64
C ILE A 142 8.69 7.93 3.08
N LYS A 143 8.32 9.16 3.45
CA LYS A 143 8.59 9.70 4.80
C LYS A 143 7.86 8.91 5.89
N ASP A 144 6.75 8.26 5.53
CA ASP A 144 5.91 7.50 6.45
C ASP A 144 6.59 6.17 6.84
N PHE A 145 7.43 5.60 5.96
CA PHE A 145 8.00 4.26 6.13
C PHE A 145 9.53 4.19 6.23
N GLN A 146 10.26 5.13 5.62
CA GLN A 146 11.72 5.03 5.39
C GLN A 146 12.58 4.85 6.64
N ARG A 147 12.02 5.10 7.84
CA ARG A 147 12.72 4.91 9.13
C ARG A 147 12.60 3.49 9.67
N VAL A 148 11.61 2.72 9.21
CA VAL A 148 11.20 1.42 9.79
C VAL A 148 11.15 0.30 8.76
N ALA A 149 10.95 0.61 7.48
CA ALA A 149 10.78 -0.37 6.41
C ALA A 149 11.52 0.03 5.13
N GLU A 150 11.89 -0.96 4.33
CA GLU A 150 12.32 -0.73 2.94
C GLU A 150 11.09 -0.28 2.15
N CYS A 151 11.15 0.95 1.62
CA CYS A 151 10.07 1.56 0.87
C CYS A 151 10.61 2.37 -0.31
N SER A 152 9.78 2.55 -1.33
CA SER A 152 10.10 3.43 -2.44
C SER A 152 8.84 4.06 -3.03
N ILE A 153 9.05 5.19 -3.70
CA ILE A 153 8.05 5.76 -4.59
C ILE A 153 7.70 4.70 -5.65
N TRP A 154 6.42 4.39 -5.82
CA TRP A 154 5.98 3.22 -6.59
C TRP A 154 6.58 3.17 -8.01
N GLN A 155 6.72 4.32 -8.68
CA GLN A 155 7.32 4.42 -10.02
C GLN A 155 8.76 3.90 -10.10
N ASN A 156 9.49 3.93 -8.99
CA ASN A 156 10.89 3.50 -8.94
C ASN A 156 11.03 2.00 -8.72
N ILE A 157 9.95 1.30 -8.39
CA ILE A 157 9.97 -0.14 -8.13
C ILE A 157 9.87 -0.87 -9.47
N THR A 158 10.95 -1.54 -9.84
CA THR A 158 11.00 -2.36 -11.06
C THR A 158 11.39 -3.79 -10.70
N TYR A 159 10.80 -4.75 -11.41
CA TYR A 159 11.20 -6.14 -11.32
C TYR A 159 12.33 -6.38 -12.33
N LEU A 160 13.55 -6.56 -11.81
CA LEU A 160 14.77 -6.84 -12.56
C LEU A 160 14.77 -8.29 -13.08
#